data_AF-A0A351YE86-F1
#
_entry.id   AF-A0A351YE86-F1
#
_cell.length_a   1.000
_cell.length_b   1.000
_cell.length_c   1.000
_cell.angle_alpha   90.00
_cell.angle_beta   90.00
_cell.angle_gamma   90.00
#
_symmetry.space_group_name_H-M   'P 1'
#
loop_
_entity.id
_entity.type
_entity.pdbx_description
1 polymer ?
#
loop_
_entity_poly.entity_id
_entity_poly.type
_entity_poly.pdbx_seq_one_letter_code
_entity_poly.pdbx_strand_id
1 'polypeptide(L)'
;MDFLRAMPCQWVDCTHLRGTQCYCDNEGERRLRALLAPYPPEGIHLIDSGDYHYVTKLWTDKIDHPFSLIVFDHHPDMQPPLFEGLLSCGCWVRTVLDTNPHVQKVCIVGATEKLKQETAGYDGRLVYFSEQTLRLREAWHVFSRLWLNEPVYISIDKDVLTPRQATTNWDQGSLSLGQLESFLRVILRHERVIGIDICGELPLCQPSSPSRQTANEQTDKELLEWLHSHLSGRKDG
;
A
#
# COMPACT_ATOMS: atom_id res chain seq x y z
N MET A 1 6.86 -16.82 8.41
CA MET A 1 7.73 -15.65 8.15
C MET A 1 9.15 -15.87 8.70
N ASP A 2 9.75 -17.06 8.49
CA ASP A 2 11.09 -17.34 9.05
C ASP A 2 12.21 -16.57 8.35
N PHE A 3 12.01 -16.20 7.08
CA PHE A 3 13.01 -15.43 6.34
C PHE A 3 13.17 -14.00 6.88
N LEU A 4 12.09 -13.37 7.37
CA LEU A 4 12.16 -12.02 7.97
C LEU A 4 13.00 -12.01 9.24
N ARG A 5 13.06 -13.13 9.98
CA ARG A 5 13.93 -13.25 11.16
C ARG A 5 15.43 -13.27 10.80
N ALA A 6 15.76 -13.57 9.55
CA ALA A 6 17.12 -13.56 9.04
C ALA A 6 17.52 -12.20 8.43
N MET A 7 16.58 -11.26 8.29
CA MET A 7 16.84 -9.91 7.79
C MET A 7 17.04 -8.92 8.94
N PRO A 8 17.90 -7.90 8.78
CA PRO A 8 18.00 -6.82 9.76
C PRO A 8 16.74 -5.94 9.67
N CYS A 9 15.73 -6.25 10.48
CA CYS A 9 14.46 -5.51 10.55
C CYS A 9 14.09 -5.16 12.00
N GLN A 10 13.17 -4.20 12.15
CA GLN A 10 12.61 -3.81 13.43
C GLN A 10 11.19 -4.36 13.53
N TRP A 11 10.90 -5.09 14.61
CA TRP A 11 9.59 -5.65 14.87
C TRP A 11 8.81 -4.71 15.80
N VAL A 12 7.62 -4.31 15.37
CA VAL A 12 6.67 -3.57 16.20
C VAL A 12 5.51 -4.50 16.54
N ASP A 13 5.47 -4.96 17.80
CA ASP A 13 4.41 -5.86 18.25
C ASP A 13 3.12 -5.07 18.57
N CYS A 14 2.11 -5.24 17.73
CA CYS A 14 0.80 -4.63 17.86
C CYS A 14 -0.29 -5.61 18.35
N THR A 15 0.05 -6.87 18.69
CA THR A 15 -0.92 -7.94 19.02
C THR A 15 -1.77 -7.65 20.26
N HIS A 16 -1.28 -6.75 21.12
CA HIS A 16 -1.95 -6.35 22.36
C HIS A 16 -2.92 -5.17 22.17
N LEU A 17 -2.94 -4.55 20.99
CA LEU A 17 -3.81 -3.43 20.68
C LEU A 17 -5.25 -3.90 20.43
N ARG A 18 -6.20 -3.03 20.74
CA ARG A 18 -7.63 -3.23 20.50
C ARG A 18 -8.17 -2.05 19.72
N GLY A 19 -9.30 -2.25 19.04
CA GLY A 19 -9.92 -1.18 18.26
C GLY A 19 -9.11 -0.79 17.03
N THR A 20 -8.39 -1.75 16.42
CA THR A 20 -7.53 -1.53 15.26
C THR A 20 -7.85 -2.44 14.07
N GLN A 21 -8.62 -3.51 14.25
CA GLN A 21 -8.89 -4.45 13.15
C GLN A 21 -10.03 -3.93 12.26
N CYS A 22 -9.76 -3.76 10.96
CA CYS A 22 -10.61 -3.16 9.92
C CYS A 22 -10.96 -1.69 10.17
N TYR A 23 -11.44 -1.37 11.37
CA TYR A 23 -11.71 -0.02 11.86
C TYR A 23 -10.73 0.32 12.99
N CYS A 24 -10.13 1.50 12.87
CA CYS A 24 -9.28 2.09 13.88
C CYS A 24 -10.08 3.12 14.67
N ASP A 25 -10.39 2.82 15.93
CA ASP A 25 -10.96 3.82 16.83
C ASP A 25 -9.90 4.84 17.28
N ASN A 26 -10.34 5.97 17.81
CA ASN A 26 -9.44 7.07 18.21
C ASN A 26 -8.37 6.64 19.22
N GLU A 27 -8.67 5.69 20.11
CA GLU A 27 -7.71 5.19 21.10
C GLU A 27 -6.71 4.22 20.45
N GLY A 28 -7.18 3.35 19.56
CA GLY A 28 -6.36 2.48 18.72
C GLY A 28 -5.38 3.30 17.86
N GLU A 29 -5.87 4.32 17.16
CA GLU A 29 -5.06 5.21 16.33
C GLU A 29 -4.00 5.94 17.18
N ARG A 30 -4.40 6.48 18.34
CA ARG A 30 -3.47 7.16 19.26
C ARG A 30 -2.35 6.23 19.73
N ARG A 31 -2.66 4.97 20.04
CA ARG A 31 -1.67 3.97 20.47
C ARG A 31 -0.76 3.55 19.32
N LEU A 32 -1.31 3.31 18.13
CA LEU A 32 -0.52 3.03 16.93
C LEU A 32 0.44 4.18 16.63
N ARG A 33 -0.04 5.43 16.62
CA ARG A 33 0.82 6.61 16.44
C ARG A 33 1.96 6.69 17.45
N ALA A 34 1.68 6.39 18.72
CA ALA A 34 2.71 6.39 19.77
C ALA A 34 3.77 5.30 19.54
N LEU A 35 3.36 4.10 19.09
CA LEU A 35 4.28 3.00 18.77
C LEU A 35 5.10 3.29 17.51
N LEU A 36 4.51 3.89 16.50
CA LEU A 36 5.17 4.19 15.23
C LEU A 36 6.02 5.48 15.26
N ALA A 37 5.83 6.34 16.26
CA ALA A 37 6.52 7.64 16.37
C ALA A 37 8.06 7.57 16.20
N PRO A 38 8.79 6.58 16.76
CA PRO A 38 10.25 6.52 16.63
C PRO A 38 10.75 6.16 15.22
N TYR A 39 9.90 5.61 14.35
CA TYR A 39 10.29 5.06 13.06
C TYR A 39 9.95 6.03 11.93
N PRO A 40 10.87 6.36 10.99
CA PRO A 40 10.60 7.29 9.90
C PRO A 40 9.61 6.70 8.86
N PRO A 41 8.93 7.54 8.06
CA PRO A 41 8.18 7.04 6.90
C PRO A 41 9.10 6.46 5.81
N GLU A 42 10.40 6.81 5.79
CA GLU A 42 11.37 6.24 4.88
C GLU A 42 11.69 4.77 5.17
N GLY A 43 11.89 3.99 4.10
CA GLY A 43 12.21 2.56 4.17
C GLY A 43 11.15 1.67 3.54
N ILE A 44 11.21 0.38 3.85
CA ILE A 44 10.18 -0.60 3.49
C ILE A 44 9.50 -1.07 4.78
N HIS A 45 8.19 -0.85 4.88
CA HIS A 45 7.38 -1.23 6.04
C HIS A 45 6.49 -2.40 5.68
N LEU A 46 6.59 -3.50 6.42
CA LEU A 46 5.64 -4.60 6.30
C LEU A 46 4.52 -4.37 7.30
N ILE A 47 3.30 -4.36 6.79
CA ILE A 47 2.05 -4.27 7.53
C ILE A 47 1.40 -5.66 7.46
N ASP A 48 0.61 -6.01 8.46
CA ASP A 48 -0.08 -7.30 8.58
C ASP A 48 -1.16 -7.47 7.48
N SER A 49 -2.29 -8.09 7.79
CA SER A 49 -3.41 -8.23 6.85
C SER A 49 -3.93 -6.88 6.34
N GLY A 50 -4.69 -6.91 5.23
CA GLY A 50 -5.32 -5.72 4.64
C GLY A 50 -6.30 -5.00 5.59
N ASP A 51 -6.71 -5.64 6.68
CA ASP A 51 -7.46 -5.00 7.77
C ASP A 51 -6.77 -3.77 8.37
N TYR A 52 -5.45 -3.69 8.21
CA TYR A 52 -4.59 -2.63 8.75
C TYR A 52 -4.00 -1.72 7.67
N HIS A 53 -4.47 -1.78 6.42
CA HIS A 53 -3.91 -0.99 5.32
C HIS A 53 -3.95 0.52 5.59
N TYR A 54 -4.91 0.96 6.41
CA TYR A 54 -4.97 2.34 6.89
C TYR A 54 -3.73 2.83 7.64
N VAL A 55 -2.83 1.93 8.09
CA VAL A 55 -1.54 2.30 8.70
C VAL A 55 -0.68 3.10 7.71
N THR A 56 -0.86 2.95 6.40
CA THR A 56 -0.28 3.82 5.37
C THR A 56 -0.55 5.30 5.62
N LYS A 57 -1.77 5.65 6.07
CA LYS A 57 -2.09 7.02 6.48
C LYS A 57 -1.17 7.49 7.61
N LEU A 58 -0.91 6.63 8.59
CA LEU A 58 -0.08 6.98 9.75
C LEU A 58 1.38 7.22 9.35
N TRP A 59 1.89 6.47 8.37
CA TRP A 59 3.22 6.73 7.78
C TRP A 59 3.25 8.04 7.01
N THR A 60 2.28 8.24 6.11
CA THR A 60 2.23 9.40 5.22
C THR A 60 1.92 10.71 5.95
N ASP A 61 1.24 10.67 7.10
CA ASP A 61 1.04 11.84 7.98
C ASP A 61 2.36 12.36 8.60
N LYS A 62 3.45 11.59 8.53
CA LYS A 62 4.78 12.00 9.01
C LYS A 62 5.57 12.79 7.96
N ILE A 63 5.06 12.87 6.74
CA ILE A 63 5.71 13.57 5.62
C ILE A 63 5.27 15.03 5.65
N ASP A 64 6.24 15.94 5.77
CA ASP A 64 6.05 17.38 5.99
C ASP A 64 6.27 18.24 4.72
N HIS A 65 6.37 17.60 3.56
CA HIS A 65 6.64 18.23 2.28
C HIS A 65 5.77 17.62 1.17
N PRO A 66 5.46 18.36 0.09
CA PRO A 66 4.59 17.87 -0.98
C PRO A 66 5.03 16.52 -1.55
N PHE A 67 4.10 15.58 -1.67
CA PHE A 67 4.35 14.24 -2.23
C PHE A 67 3.12 13.69 -2.97
N SER A 68 3.35 12.65 -3.78
CA SER A 68 2.31 11.88 -4.46
C SER A 68 2.22 10.48 -3.86
N LEU A 69 1.01 9.95 -3.68
CA LEU A 69 0.78 8.61 -3.15
C LEU A 69 0.38 7.66 -4.30
N ILE A 70 1.03 6.50 -4.38
CA ILE A 70 0.68 5.44 -5.34
C ILE A 70 0.22 4.23 -4.55
N VAL A 71 -1.00 3.76 -4.82
CA VAL A 71 -1.66 2.65 -4.13
C VAL A 71 -1.86 1.52 -5.13
N PHE A 72 -1.15 0.41 -4.94
CA PHE A 72 -1.37 -0.83 -5.67
C PHE A 72 -2.31 -1.71 -4.85
N ASP A 73 -3.54 -1.87 -5.32
CA ASP A 73 -4.62 -2.44 -4.53
C ASP A 73 -5.77 -2.89 -5.45
N HIS A 74 -6.45 -3.98 -5.11
CA HIS A 74 -7.68 -4.39 -5.78
C HIS A 74 -8.88 -3.50 -5.41
N HIS A 75 -8.82 -2.87 -4.24
CA HIS A 75 -9.79 -1.95 -3.68
C HIS A 75 -9.28 -0.51 -3.78
N PRO A 76 -10.16 0.48 -3.98
CA PRO A 76 -9.74 1.86 -3.98
C PRO A 76 -9.54 2.43 -2.57
N ASP A 77 -10.09 1.79 -1.53
CA ASP A 77 -10.09 2.26 -0.15
C ASP A 77 -10.62 3.70 0.03
N MET A 78 -11.67 4.00 -0.75
CA MET A 78 -12.29 5.32 -0.85
C MET A 78 -13.76 5.34 -0.38
N GLN A 79 -14.24 4.25 0.23
CA GLN A 79 -15.63 4.15 0.67
C GLN A 79 -15.96 5.23 1.70
N PRO A 80 -17.19 5.77 1.70
CA PRO A 80 -17.65 6.58 2.81
C PRO A 80 -17.53 5.77 4.11
N PRO A 81 -16.97 6.35 5.19
CA PRO A 81 -16.84 5.62 6.43
C PRO A 81 -18.22 5.28 7.00
N LEU A 82 -18.41 4.04 7.46
CA LEU A 82 -19.65 3.62 8.12
C LEU A 82 -19.93 4.42 9.41
N PHE A 83 -18.87 4.88 10.06
CA PHE A 83 -18.91 5.72 11.25
C PHE A 83 -18.10 6.98 10.99
N GLU A 84 -18.76 8.14 11.07
CA GLU A 84 -18.14 9.42 10.77
C GLU A 84 -16.91 9.67 11.65
N GLY A 85 -15.78 10.01 11.03
CA GLY A 85 -14.51 10.28 11.70
C GLY A 85 -13.70 9.04 12.11
N LEU A 86 -14.17 7.81 11.88
CA LEU A 86 -13.36 6.60 12.09
C LEU A 86 -12.55 6.23 10.85
N LEU A 87 -11.27 5.98 11.06
CA LEU A 87 -10.35 5.45 10.06
C LEU A 87 -10.62 3.95 9.85
N SER A 88 -10.60 3.48 8.62
CA SER A 88 -10.74 2.06 8.29
C SER A 88 -9.92 1.68 7.07
N CYS A 89 -9.70 0.38 6.87
CA CYS A 89 -9.11 -0.13 5.63
C CYS A 89 -9.93 0.34 4.42
N GLY A 90 -11.26 0.30 4.45
CA GLY A 90 -12.07 0.72 3.29
C GLY A 90 -12.13 2.22 2.98
N CYS A 91 -11.60 3.13 3.82
CA CYS A 91 -11.75 4.58 3.63
C CYS A 91 -10.46 5.40 3.78
N TRP A 92 -9.31 4.78 4.03
CA TRP A 92 -8.11 5.51 4.43
C TRP A 92 -7.56 6.40 3.30
N VAL A 93 -7.67 5.98 2.03
CA VAL A 93 -7.21 6.78 0.88
C VAL A 93 -8.01 8.07 0.78
N ARG A 94 -9.33 7.98 0.98
CA ARG A 94 -10.21 9.15 1.04
C ARG A 94 -9.80 10.07 2.19
N THR A 95 -9.61 9.48 3.37
CA THR A 95 -9.21 10.22 4.56
C THR A 95 -7.87 10.94 4.36
N VAL A 96 -6.91 10.32 3.68
CA VAL A 96 -5.63 10.93 3.31
C VAL A 96 -5.83 12.14 2.40
N LEU A 97 -6.65 12.01 1.34
CA LEU A 97 -6.94 13.13 0.42
C LEU A 97 -7.63 14.32 1.11
N ASP A 98 -8.49 14.02 2.08
CA ASP A 98 -9.28 15.00 2.83
C ASP A 98 -8.46 15.70 3.92
N THR A 99 -7.50 15.03 4.54
CA THR A 99 -6.86 15.51 5.78
C THR A 99 -5.37 15.78 5.69
N ASN A 100 -4.64 15.17 4.75
CA ASN A 100 -3.20 15.38 4.62
C ASN A 100 -2.90 16.57 3.68
N PRO A 101 -2.36 17.69 4.20
CA PRO A 101 -2.14 18.90 3.38
C PRO A 101 -0.98 18.76 2.39
N HIS A 102 -0.12 17.74 2.56
CA HIS A 102 1.08 17.55 1.75
C HIS A 102 0.85 16.61 0.56
N VAL A 103 -0.15 15.72 0.62
CA VAL A 103 -0.53 14.90 -0.52
C VAL A 103 -1.01 15.79 -1.65
N GLN A 104 -0.30 15.82 -2.77
CA GLN A 104 -0.75 16.54 -3.96
C GLN A 104 -1.70 15.68 -4.77
N LYS A 105 -1.32 14.43 -4.98
CA LYS A 105 -2.00 13.50 -5.86
C LYS A 105 -2.02 12.08 -5.32
N VAL A 106 -3.04 11.32 -5.72
CA VAL A 106 -3.18 9.88 -5.46
C VAL A 106 -3.34 9.14 -6.79
N CYS A 107 -2.62 8.04 -6.96
CA CYS A 107 -2.77 7.12 -8.07
C CYS A 107 -3.18 5.75 -7.54
N ILE A 108 -4.38 5.28 -7.88
CA ILE A 108 -4.86 3.93 -7.53
C ILE A 108 -4.63 3.01 -8.73
N VAL A 109 -4.04 1.85 -8.49
CA VAL A 109 -3.57 0.93 -9.52
C VAL A 109 -4.01 -0.49 -9.22
N GLY A 110 -4.81 -1.09 -10.11
CA GLY A 110 -5.21 -2.49 -10.03
C GLY A 110 -6.64 -2.71 -9.56
N ALA A 111 -7.33 -1.66 -9.14
CA ALA A 111 -8.71 -1.76 -8.72
C ALA A 111 -9.69 -1.91 -9.91
N THR A 112 -10.82 -2.58 -9.71
CA THR A 112 -11.76 -2.89 -10.81
C THR A 112 -12.54 -1.67 -11.29
N GLU A 113 -12.82 -1.53 -12.59
CA GLU A 113 -13.61 -0.39 -13.13
C GLU A 113 -14.97 -0.20 -12.43
N LYS A 114 -15.54 -1.27 -11.86
CA LYS A 114 -16.81 -1.21 -11.12
C LYS A 114 -16.74 -0.32 -9.87
N LEU A 115 -15.56 -0.22 -9.24
CA LEU A 115 -15.34 0.56 -8.02
C LEU A 115 -14.90 2.00 -8.31
N LYS A 116 -14.68 2.36 -9.57
CA LYS A 116 -14.26 3.72 -9.96
C LYS A 116 -15.22 4.82 -9.49
N GLN A 117 -16.51 4.50 -9.33
CA GLN A 117 -17.49 5.46 -8.79
C GLN A 117 -17.16 5.95 -7.37
N GLU A 118 -16.41 5.17 -6.59
CA GLU A 118 -15.99 5.54 -5.23
C GLU A 118 -14.99 6.70 -5.22
N THR A 119 -14.34 6.98 -6.36
CA THR A 119 -13.38 8.08 -6.49
C THR A 119 -14.01 9.39 -6.97
N ALA A 120 -15.33 9.40 -7.20
CA ALA A 120 -16.06 10.56 -7.69
C ALA A 120 -15.86 11.78 -6.77
N GLY A 121 -15.57 12.94 -7.37
CA GLY A 121 -15.30 14.19 -6.65
C GLY A 121 -13.82 14.48 -6.39
N TYR A 122 -12.92 13.54 -6.71
CA TYR A 122 -11.47 13.72 -6.55
C TYR A 122 -10.71 13.82 -7.88
N ASP A 123 -11.40 13.98 -9.00
CA ASP A 123 -10.82 13.92 -10.37
C ASP A 123 -9.62 14.85 -10.61
N GLY A 124 -9.52 15.96 -9.86
CA GLY A 124 -8.38 16.89 -9.95
C GLY A 124 -7.11 16.44 -9.23
N ARG A 125 -7.20 15.49 -8.29
CA ARG A 125 -6.10 15.01 -7.45
C ARG A 125 -5.96 13.49 -7.45
N LEU A 126 -6.86 12.75 -8.07
CA LEU A 126 -6.85 11.29 -8.09
C LEU A 126 -6.90 10.78 -9.53
N VAL A 127 -6.02 9.84 -9.86
CA VAL A 127 -6.10 9.05 -11.09
C VAL A 127 -6.29 7.57 -10.75
N TYR A 128 -7.12 6.92 -11.54
CA TYR A 128 -7.54 5.54 -11.37
C TYR A 128 -7.11 4.70 -12.57
N PHE A 129 -6.18 3.75 -12.35
CA PHE A 129 -5.75 2.76 -13.33
C PHE A 129 -6.37 1.42 -13.00
N SER A 130 -7.42 1.05 -13.73
CA SER A 130 -7.97 -0.27 -13.56
C SER A 130 -7.09 -1.36 -14.14
N GLU A 131 -7.39 -2.60 -13.75
CA GLU A 131 -6.81 -3.80 -14.36
C GLU A 131 -6.87 -3.80 -15.89
N GLN A 132 -7.92 -3.20 -16.48
CA GLN A 132 -8.09 -3.12 -17.93
C GLN A 132 -7.13 -2.08 -18.53
N THR A 133 -7.04 -0.90 -17.92
CA THR A 133 -6.13 0.16 -18.36
C THR A 133 -4.68 -0.28 -18.23
N LEU A 134 -4.34 -1.08 -17.22
CA LEU A 134 -2.99 -1.59 -16.99
C LEU A 134 -2.47 -2.54 -18.07
N ARG A 135 -3.35 -3.13 -18.89
CA ARG A 135 -2.93 -3.89 -20.07
C ARG A 135 -2.23 -3.00 -21.10
N LEU A 136 -2.45 -1.69 -21.05
CA LEU A 136 -1.82 -0.70 -21.91
C LEU A 136 -0.54 -0.18 -21.24
N ARG A 137 0.56 -0.95 -21.32
CA ARG A 137 1.86 -0.59 -20.71
C ARG A 137 2.34 0.82 -21.06
N GLU A 138 2.07 1.27 -22.27
CA GLU A 138 2.41 2.63 -22.74
C GLU A 138 1.69 3.71 -21.92
N ALA A 139 0.44 3.47 -21.50
CA ALA A 139 -0.32 4.41 -20.68
C ALA A 139 0.36 4.65 -19.33
N TRP A 140 0.91 3.60 -18.69
CA TRP A 140 1.63 3.72 -17.43
C TRP A 140 2.93 4.53 -17.56
N HIS A 141 3.69 4.29 -18.62
CA HIS A 141 4.93 5.04 -18.89
C HIS A 141 4.67 6.51 -19.15
N VAL A 142 3.63 6.83 -19.92
CA VAL A 142 3.25 8.22 -20.19
C VAL A 142 2.71 8.88 -18.92
N PHE A 143 1.85 8.18 -18.17
CA PHE A 143 1.27 8.69 -16.93
C PHE A 143 2.33 9.04 -15.89
N SER A 144 3.21 8.08 -15.56
CA SER A 144 4.24 8.29 -14.54
C SER A 144 5.07 9.54 -14.83
N ARG A 145 5.45 9.76 -16.09
CA ARG A 145 6.26 10.92 -16.49
C ARG A 145 5.53 12.26 -16.50
N LEU A 146 4.23 12.28 -16.78
CA LEU A 146 3.48 13.52 -16.94
C LEU A 146 2.74 13.94 -15.68
N TRP A 147 2.40 12.98 -14.84
CA TRP A 147 1.47 13.19 -13.73
C TRP A 147 2.15 13.19 -12.36
N LEU A 148 3.25 12.43 -12.20
CA LEU A 148 4.07 12.46 -11.00
C LEU A 148 5.16 13.52 -11.17
N ASN A 149 5.08 14.59 -10.37
CA ASN A 149 6.09 15.66 -10.36
C ASN A 149 6.68 15.88 -8.95
N GLU A 150 6.24 15.06 -8.01
CA GLU A 150 6.56 15.14 -6.60
C GLU A 150 7.22 13.81 -6.18
N PRO A 151 8.02 13.81 -5.11
CA PRO A 151 8.46 12.58 -4.46
C PRO A 151 7.26 11.68 -4.16
N VAL A 152 7.46 10.36 -4.23
CA VAL A 152 6.37 9.38 -4.13
C VAL A 152 6.47 8.54 -2.87
N TYR A 153 5.34 8.29 -2.24
CA TYR A 153 5.16 7.21 -1.29
C TYR A 153 4.37 6.09 -1.97
N ILE A 154 4.77 4.83 -1.81
CA ILE A 154 4.16 3.68 -2.48
C ILE A 154 3.53 2.77 -1.43
N SER A 155 2.28 2.41 -1.60
CA SER A 155 1.57 1.43 -0.76
C SER A 155 1.11 0.27 -1.62
N ILE A 156 1.34 -0.96 -1.16
CA ILE A 156 1.04 -2.19 -1.90
C ILE A 156 0.20 -3.10 -1.02
N ASP A 157 -1.09 -3.25 -1.33
CA ASP A 157 -1.86 -4.40 -0.85
C ASP A 157 -1.64 -5.58 -1.81
N LYS A 158 -1.23 -6.73 -1.27
CA LYS A 158 -1.04 -7.96 -2.04
C LYS A 158 -2.34 -8.51 -2.61
N ASP A 159 -3.51 -8.03 -2.19
CA ASP A 159 -4.77 -8.39 -2.81
C ASP A 159 -4.84 -8.00 -4.29
N VAL A 160 -4.03 -7.03 -4.75
CA VAL A 160 -3.91 -6.65 -6.17
C VAL A 160 -3.39 -7.80 -7.04
N LEU A 161 -2.71 -8.77 -6.42
CA LEU A 161 -2.09 -9.90 -7.09
C LEU A 161 -3.08 -11.03 -7.37
N THR A 162 -2.69 -11.96 -8.25
CA THR A 162 -3.49 -13.18 -8.45
C THR A 162 -3.51 -14.08 -7.21
N PRO A 163 -4.57 -14.89 -7.02
CA PRO A 163 -4.65 -15.91 -5.95
C PRO A 163 -3.50 -16.93 -5.91
N ARG A 164 -2.70 -17.03 -6.99
CA ARG A 164 -1.53 -17.92 -7.06
C ARG A 164 -0.33 -17.38 -6.27
N GLN A 165 -0.26 -16.06 -6.11
CA GLN A 165 0.87 -15.36 -5.50
C GLN A 165 0.54 -14.88 -4.10
N ALA A 166 -0.67 -14.37 -3.90
CA ALA A 166 -1.15 -14.01 -2.58
C ALA A 166 -2.60 -14.45 -2.41
N THR A 167 -2.96 -14.88 -1.21
CA THR A 167 -4.35 -14.93 -0.76
C THR A 167 -4.45 -14.04 0.48
N THR A 168 -5.35 -13.07 0.46
CA THR A 168 -5.63 -12.19 1.60
C THR A 168 -7.00 -12.52 2.20
N ASN A 169 -7.46 -11.72 3.15
CA ASN A 169 -8.82 -11.79 3.68
C ASN A 169 -9.83 -10.93 2.87
N TRP A 170 -9.40 -10.35 1.76
CA TRP A 170 -10.20 -9.59 0.79
C TRP A 170 -10.20 -10.30 -0.57
N ASP A 171 -11.07 -9.89 -1.51
CA ASP A 171 -11.05 -10.46 -2.85
C ASP A 171 -9.83 -10.00 -3.66
N GLN A 172 -9.38 -10.89 -4.55
CA GLN A 172 -8.12 -10.74 -5.25
C GLN A 172 -8.31 -10.10 -6.63
N GLY A 173 -7.34 -9.27 -7.00
CA GLY A 173 -7.10 -8.82 -8.35
C GLY A 173 -6.43 -9.86 -9.23
N SER A 174 -5.89 -9.36 -10.33
CA SER A 174 -5.42 -10.17 -11.45
C SER A 174 -3.96 -9.91 -11.85
N LEU A 175 -3.25 -9.03 -11.14
CA LEU A 175 -1.86 -8.75 -11.47
C LEU A 175 -0.96 -9.92 -11.10
N SER A 176 -0.06 -10.29 -12.01
CA SER A 176 1.09 -11.10 -11.62
C SER A 176 2.14 -10.25 -10.90
N LEU A 177 2.92 -10.86 -9.99
CA LEU A 177 4.07 -10.22 -9.35
C LEU A 177 5.01 -9.56 -10.37
N GLY A 178 5.32 -10.21 -11.49
CA GLY A 178 6.15 -9.63 -12.56
C GLY A 178 5.52 -8.41 -13.24
N GLN A 179 4.19 -8.29 -13.28
CA GLN A 179 3.51 -7.07 -13.73
C GLN A 179 3.62 -5.95 -12.70
N LEU A 180 3.37 -6.25 -11.41
CA LEU A 180 3.58 -5.31 -10.31
C LEU A 180 5.01 -4.76 -10.32
N GLU A 181 6.01 -5.64 -10.37
CA GLU A 181 7.42 -5.26 -10.50
C GLU A 181 7.69 -4.41 -11.75
N SER A 182 7.03 -4.68 -12.87
CA SER A 182 7.19 -3.87 -14.08
C SER A 182 6.69 -2.44 -13.87
N PHE A 183 5.56 -2.26 -13.17
CA PHE A 183 5.03 -0.93 -12.84
C PHE A 183 5.92 -0.21 -11.83
N LEU A 184 6.31 -0.90 -10.75
CA LEU A 184 7.24 -0.39 -9.75
C LEU A 184 8.55 0.05 -10.40
N ARG A 185 9.10 -0.72 -11.34
CA ARG A 185 10.37 -0.38 -12.01
C ARG A 185 10.32 0.96 -12.73
N VAL A 186 9.17 1.35 -13.26
CA VAL A 186 9.01 2.66 -13.90
C VAL A 186 9.08 3.77 -12.85
N ILE A 187 8.34 3.61 -11.74
CA ILE A 187 8.37 4.56 -10.62
C ILE A 187 9.79 4.65 -10.03
N LEU A 188 10.39 3.50 -9.68
CA LEU A 188 11.74 3.37 -9.11
C LEU A 188 12.86 3.79 -10.09
N ARG A 189 12.57 4.19 -11.32
CA ARG A 189 13.57 4.76 -12.25
C ARG A 189 13.43 6.26 -12.42
N HIS A 190 12.24 6.81 -12.23
CA HIS A 190 11.93 8.20 -12.56
C HIS A 190 11.69 9.07 -11.33
N GLU A 191 11.15 8.49 -10.26
CA GLU A 191 10.71 9.26 -9.09
C GLU A 191 11.65 9.09 -7.90
N ARG A 192 11.70 10.11 -7.03
CA ARG A 192 12.28 10.00 -5.69
C ARG A 192 11.27 9.30 -4.77
N VAL A 193 11.58 8.10 -4.31
CA VAL A 193 10.71 7.34 -3.41
C VAL A 193 11.05 7.71 -1.97
N ILE A 194 10.03 8.12 -1.20
CA ILE A 194 10.13 8.43 0.22
C ILE A 194 10.17 7.12 1.00
N GLY A 195 9.12 6.32 0.88
CA GLY A 195 8.94 5.05 1.57
C GLY A 195 8.01 4.13 0.78
N ILE A 196 8.02 2.85 1.17
CA ILE A 196 7.17 1.81 0.61
C ILE A 196 6.55 1.05 1.78
N ASP A 197 5.26 0.77 1.72
CA ASP A 197 4.66 -0.27 2.57
C ASP A 197 4.01 -1.39 1.77
N ILE A 198 3.95 -2.55 2.40
CA ILE A 198 3.38 -3.79 1.84
C ILE A 198 2.46 -4.38 2.90
N CYS A 199 1.19 -4.61 2.56
CA CYS A 199 0.20 -5.28 3.40
C CYS A 199 -0.46 -6.46 2.66
N GLY A 200 -1.47 -7.07 3.28
CA GLY A 200 -2.23 -8.16 2.67
C GLY A 200 -1.73 -9.54 3.11
N GLU A 201 -1.30 -9.68 4.36
CA GLU A 201 -1.11 -11.01 4.96
C GLU A 201 -2.42 -11.74 5.27
N LEU A 202 -2.31 -13.06 5.44
CA LEU A 202 -3.40 -13.84 6.00
C LEU A 202 -3.53 -13.55 7.50
N PRO A 203 -4.72 -13.16 7.99
CA PRO A 203 -4.92 -12.96 9.42
C PRO A 203 -4.62 -14.24 10.21
N LEU A 204 -3.89 -14.12 11.32
CA LEU A 204 -3.56 -15.25 12.21
C LEU A 204 -4.79 -16.03 12.71
N CYS A 205 -5.94 -15.35 12.81
CA CYS A 205 -7.19 -15.93 13.30
C CYS A 205 -7.99 -16.69 12.23
N GLN A 206 -7.58 -16.65 10.96
CA GLN A 206 -8.25 -17.34 9.87
C GLN A 206 -7.50 -18.63 9.50
N PRO A 207 -8.16 -19.80 9.47
CA PRO A 207 -7.52 -21.02 9.03
C PRO A 207 -7.14 -20.89 7.55
N SER A 208 -5.84 -20.95 7.25
CA SER A 208 -5.32 -20.98 5.88
C SER A 208 -4.63 -22.31 5.59
N SER A 209 -4.71 -22.78 4.35
CA SER A 209 -3.89 -23.92 3.94
C SER A 209 -2.40 -23.55 4.00
N PRO A 210 -1.51 -24.47 4.42
CA PRO A 210 -0.07 -24.21 4.42
C PRO A 210 0.46 -23.70 3.08
N SER A 211 -0.11 -24.19 1.97
CA SER A 211 0.23 -23.74 0.61
C SER A 211 -0.03 -22.25 0.36
N ARG A 212 -1.10 -21.68 0.91
CA ARG A 212 -1.42 -20.25 0.77
C ARG A 212 -0.46 -19.40 1.59
N GLN A 213 -0.20 -19.80 2.82
CA GLN A 213 0.79 -19.13 3.68
C GLN A 213 2.17 -19.14 3.02
N THR A 214 2.62 -20.29 2.49
CA THR A 214 3.88 -20.37 1.75
C THR A 214 3.90 -19.48 0.51
N ALA A 215 2.80 -19.38 -0.24
CA ALA A 215 2.72 -18.50 -1.41
C ALA A 215 2.86 -17.02 -1.02
N ASN A 216 2.15 -16.56 0.03
CA ASN A 216 2.28 -15.20 0.54
C ASN A 216 3.72 -14.91 0.97
N GLU A 217 4.32 -15.77 1.81
CA GLU A 217 5.68 -15.58 2.32
C GLU A 217 6.73 -15.60 1.20
N GLN A 218 6.53 -16.43 0.17
CA GLN A 218 7.40 -16.48 -0.99
C GLN A 218 7.28 -15.19 -1.82
N THR A 219 6.07 -14.66 -1.99
CA THR A 219 5.83 -13.38 -2.65
C THR A 219 6.50 -12.23 -1.91
N ASP A 220 6.42 -12.18 -0.57
CA ASP A 220 7.11 -11.14 0.20
C ASP A 220 8.61 -11.22 0.02
N LYS A 221 9.17 -12.43 0.09
CA LYS A 221 10.59 -12.64 -0.11
C LYS A 221 11.03 -12.17 -1.50
N GLU A 222 10.34 -12.59 -2.55
CA GLU A 222 10.65 -12.19 -3.93
C GLU A 222 10.54 -10.68 -4.11
N LEU A 223 9.46 -10.07 -3.63
CA LEU A 223 9.23 -8.64 -3.75
C LEU A 223 10.26 -7.82 -2.96
N LEU A 224 10.61 -8.26 -1.75
CA LEU A 224 11.62 -7.58 -0.91
C LEU A 224 13.02 -7.68 -1.51
N GLU A 225 13.44 -8.87 -1.97
CA GLU A 225 14.72 -9.06 -2.67
C GLU A 225 14.78 -8.19 -3.94
N TRP A 226 13.68 -8.14 -4.69
CA TRP A 226 13.56 -7.30 -5.88
C TRP A 226 13.67 -5.81 -5.53
N LEU A 227 12.92 -5.32 -4.54
CA LEU A 227 12.96 -3.93 -4.09
C LEU A 227 14.36 -3.54 -3.62
N HIS A 228 15.02 -4.40 -2.82
CA HIS A 228 16.37 -4.14 -2.34
C HIS A 228 17.37 -3.98 -3.50
N SER A 229 17.28 -4.84 -4.51
CA SER A 229 18.17 -4.78 -5.68
C SER A 229 17.99 -3.50 -6.53
N HIS A 230 16.77 -2.94 -6.56
CA HIS A 230 16.46 -1.73 -7.34
C HIS A 230 16.64 -0.43 -6.55
N LEU A 231 16.51 -0.46 -5.22
CA LEU A 231 16.76 0.68 -4.34
C LEU A 231 18.26 0.87 -4.04
N SER A 232 19.01 -0.23 -3.83
CA SER A 232 20.45 -0.17 -3.49
C SER A 232 21.33 0.36 -4.63
N GLY A 233 20.84 0.32 -5.87
CA GLY A 233 21.53 0.87 -7.05
C GLY A 233 21.51 2.41 -7.11
N ARG A 234 20.76 3.08 -6.22
CA ARG A 234 20.67 4.54 -6.12
C ARG A 234 21.50 5.07 -4.94
N LYS A 235 22.81 4.84 -4.95
CA LYS A 235 23.72 5.65 -4.13
C LYS A 235 23.94 6.97 -4.85
N ASP A 236 23.33 8.03 -4.32
CA ASP A 236 23.65 9.45 -4.47
C ASP A 236 24.07 9.92 -5.87
N GLY A 237 23.11 10.49 -6.59
CA GLY A 237 23.34 11.45 -7.67
C GLY A 237 22.93 12.84 -7.21
#